data_AF-A0A7V3FLU1-F1
#
_entry.id   AF-A0A7V3FLU1-F1
#
_cell.length_a   1.000
_cell.length_b   1.000
_cell.length_c   1.000
_cell.angle_alpha   90.00
_cell.angle_beta   90.00
_cell.angle_gamma   90.00
#
_symmetry.space_group_name_H-M   'P 1'
#
loop_
_entity.id
_entity.type
_entity.pdbx_description
1 polymer ?
#
loop_
_entity_poly.entity_id
_entity_poly.type
_entity_poly.pdbx_seq_one_letter_code
_entity_poly.pdbx_strand_id
1 'polypeptide(L)'
;AVGFETTAPANAMAVYQARERGLKNFSLLVSQVLVPPAMEGILASPLNRVQGFLAAGHVCTIMGVEEYGPIAQKYRVPIVVTGFEPVDILQGIYLCVRQLEEGRAEVENQYARSVRREGNLHARRMIERVFRVIPRQWRGIGEIPRSGLGLSEEFSEFDAERRFGVEDLRVEENPECLSGLILQGIKKPAECPAFGTRCTPEHPLGATMVSTEGACAAYYRYRGRAACP
;
A
#
# COMPACT_ATOMS: atom_id res chain seq x y z
N ALA A 1 -14.44 -1.18 -0.54
CA ALA A 1 -13.34 -0.86 -1.45
C ALA A 1 -12.04 -0.79 -0.68
N VAL A 2 -11.17 -1.77 -0.89
CA VAL A 2 -9.84 -1.87 -0.25
C VAL A 2 -8.76 -1.84 -1.34
N GLY A 3 -7.56 -1.42 -0.98
CA GLY A 3 -6.38 -1.44 -1.85
C GLY A 3 -5.71 -0.08 -1.96
N PHE A 4 -4.66 -0.03 -2.77
CA PHE A 4 -3.87 1.16 -3.01
C PHE A 4 -4.41 1.99 -4.17
N GLU A 5 -3.58 2.88 -4.72
CA GLU A 5 -3.90 3.72 -5.86
C GLU A 5 -4.18 2.90 -7.13
N THR A 6 -3.68 1.67 -7.23
CA THR A 6 -3.98 0.78 -8.37
C THR A 6 -5.47 0.41 -8.46
N THR A 7 -6.15 0.24 -7.33
CA THR A 7 -7.57 -0.15 -7.30
C THR A 7 -8.52 1.06 -7.26
N ALA A 8 -8.01 2.25 -6.96
CA ALA A 8 -8.79 3.47 -6.81
C ALA A 8 -9.54 3.91 -8.08
N PRO A 9 -8.96 3.82 -9.31
CA PRO A 9 -9.67 4.24 -10.52
C PRO A 9 -10.95 3.45 -10.78
N ALA A 10 -10.91 2.13 -10.57
CA ALA A 10 -12.07 1.27 -10.77
C ALA A 10 -13.17 1.57 -9.74
N ASN A 11 -12.80 1.75 -8.47
CA ASN A 11 -13.75 2.13 -7.42
C ASN A 11 -14.34 3.51 -7.66
N ALA A 12 -13.52 4.49 -8.07
CA ALA A 12 -13.98 5.82 -8.45
C ALA A 12 -14.99 5.76 -9.59
N MET A 13 -14.67 4.99 -10.64
CA MET A 13 -15.55 4.82 -11.80
C MET A 13 -16.89 4.15 -11.44
N ALA A 14 -16.89 3.20 -10.50
CA ALA A 14 -18.11 2.56 -10.03
C ALA A 14 -19.06 3.56 -9.37
N VAL A 15 -18.55 4.40 -8.47
CA VAL A 15 -19.33 5.45 -7.79
C VAL A 15 -19.78 6.52 -8.79
N TYR A 16 -18.87 6.93 -9.69
CA TYR A 16 -19.17 7.89 -10.75
C TYR A 16 -20.34 7.42 -11.62
N GLN A 17 -20.28 6.18 -12.13
CA GLN A 17 -21.38 5.62 -12.94
C GLN A 17 -22.66 5.39 -12.14
N ALA A 18 -22.57 5.03 -10.86
CA ALA A 18 -23.75 4.90 -10.00
C ALA A 18 -24.50 6.24 -9.91
N ARG A 19 -23.77 7.35 -9.79
CA ARG A 19 -24.35 8.69 -9.83
C ARG A 19 -24.96 9.04 -11.18
N GLU A 20 -24.21 8.88 -12.27
CA GLU A 20 -24.70 9.20 -13.63
C GLU A 20 -25.99 8.44 -13.98
N ARG A 21 -26.14 7.21 -13.45
CA ARG A 21 -27.34 6.38 -13.64
C ARG A 21 -28.42 6.58 -12.57
N GLY A 22 -28.21 7.48 -11.60
CA GLY A 22 -29.16 7.75 -10.52
C GLY A 22 -29.41 6.56 -9.57
N LEU A 23 -28.46 5.64 -9.41
CA LEU A 23 -28.62 4.44 -8.56
C LEU A 23 -28.66 4.82 -7.08
N LYS A 24 -29.71 4.43 -6.37
CA LYS A 24 -29.89 4.72 -4.93
C LYS A 24 -29.57 3.55 -4.00
N ASN A 25 -29.36 2.36 -4.58
CA ASN A 25 -29.05 1.11 -3.88
C ASN A 25 -27.56 0.75 -3.92
N PHE A 26 -26.70 1.67 -4.35
CA PHE A 26 -25.25 1.51 -4.35
C PHE A 26 -24.65 2.31 -3.18
N SER A 27 -23.69 1.74 -2.48
CA SER A 27 -22.89 2.42 -1.46
C SER A 27 -21.48 1.83 -1.44
N LEU A 28 -20.50 2.65 -1.07
CA LEU A 28 -19.09 2.28 -1.03
C LEU A 28 -18.53 2.54 0.36
N LEU A 29 -18.07 1.48 1.03
CA LEU A 29 -17.21 1.60 2.21
C LEU A 29 -15.76 1.76 1.73
N VAL A 30 -15.17 2.93 1.93
CA VAL A 30 -13.83 3.24 1.41
C VAL A 30 -12.77 2.99 2.46
N SER A 31 -11.88 2.03 2.18
CA SER A 31 -10.73 1.68 3.02
C SER A 31 -9.45 1.64 2.18
N GLN A 32 -9.38 2.51 1.17
CA GLN A 32 -8.22 2.63 0.31
C GLN A 32 -7.17 3.55 0.94
N VAL A 33 -5.91 3.22 0.70
CA VAL A 33 -4.76 3.89 1.31
C VAL A 33 -3.72 4.28 0.28
N LEU A 34 -2.82 5.19 0.66
CA LEU A 34 -1.82 5.81 -0.21
C LEU A 34 -0.41 5.36 0.16
N VAL A 35 0.39 5.00 -0.84
CA VAL A 35 1.74 4.47 -0.64
C VAL A 35 2.75 5.53 -0.19
N PRO A 36 2.86 6.72 -0.81
CA PRO A 36 3.89 7.69 -0.43
C PRO A 36 3.83 8.13 1.04
N PRO A 37 2.66 8.43 1.64
CA PRO A 37 2.56 8.76 3.07
C PRO A 37 2.99 7.62 3.99
N ALA A 38 2.70 6.36 3.62
CA ALA A 38 3.14 5.20 4.40
C ALA A 38 4.66 5.01 4.31
N MET A 39 5.27 5.23 3.15
CA MET A 39 6.73 5.23 2.99
C MET A 39 7.37 6.29 3.87
N GLU A 40 6.85 7.52 3.88
CA GLU A 40 7.35 8.57 4.77
C GLU A 40 7.19 8.19 6.26
N GLY A 41 6.06 7.57 6.65
CA GLY A 41 5.85 7.08 8.00
C GLY A 41 6.91 6.07 8.45
N ILE A 42 7.31 5.15 7.56
CA ILE A 42 8.41 4.21 7.81
C ILE A 42 9.73 4.95 7.92
N LEU A 43 10.04 5.84 6.97
CA LEU A 43 11.32 6.55 6.91
C LEU A 43 11.55 7.52 8.08
N ALA A 44 10.48 8.14 8.58
CA ALA A 44 10.52 9.04 9.72
C ALA A 44 10.61 8.32 11.08
N SER A 45 10.38 7.01 11.12
CA SER A 45 10.43 6.22 12.34
C SER A 45 11.86 6.13 12.89
N PRO A 46 12.08 6.28 14.21
CA PRO A 46 13.40 6.03 14.81
C PRO A 46 13.82 4.55 14.73
N LEU A 47 12.89 3.65 14.42
CA LEU A 47 13.15 2.23 14.20
C LEU A 47 13.43 1.89 12.73
N ASN A 48 13.49 2.90 11.84
CA ASN A 48 13.71 2.70 10.42
C ASN A 48 15.05 1.99 10.15
N ARG A 49 15.01 1.01 9.25
CA ARG A 49 16.19 0.29 8.74
C ARG A 49 16.26 0.30 7.22
N VAL A 50 15.29 0.92 6.55
CA VAL A 50 15.17 0.91 5.09
C VAL A 50 16.17 1.91 4.51
N GLN A 51 17.05 1.40 3.65
CA GLN A 51 18.08 2.17 2.95
C GLN A 51 17.72 2.40 1.47
N GLY A 52 16.71 1.71 0.95
CA GLY A 52 16.29 1.80 -0.44
C GLY A 52 14.90 1.20 -0.62
N PHE A 53 14.13 1.72 -1.57
CA PHE A 53 12.82 1.19 -1.92
C PHE A 53 12.78 0.66 -3.35
N LEU A 54 12.12 -0.49 -3.52
CA LEU A 54 11.57 -0.90 -4.81
C LEU A 54 10.11 -0.46 -4.84
N ALA A 55 9.82 0.62 -5.56
CA ALA A 55 8.47 1.15 -5.66
C ALA A 55 7.59 0.25 -6.54
N ALA A 56 6.34 0.07 -6.12
CA ALA A 56 5.39 -0.83 -6.76
C ALA A 56 4.99 -0.30 -8.15
N GLY A 57 5.39 -1.02 -9.20
CA GLY A 57 5.16 -0.61 -10.59
C GLY A 57 3.70 -0.35 -10.94
N HIS A 58 2.75 -1.13 -10.41
CA HIS A 58 1.32 -0.93 -10.67
C HIS A 58 0.77 0.35 -10.05
N VAL A 59 1.26 0.76 -8.87
CA VAL A 59 0.88 2.04 -8.25
C VAL A 59 1.45 3.19 -9.09
N CYS A 60 2.72 3.08 -9.46
CA CYS A 60 3.40 4.08 -10.28
C CYS A 60 2.80 4.17 -11.70
N THR A 61 2.21 3.10 -12.23
CA THR A 61 1.50 3.13 -13.52
C THR A 61 0.27 4.06 -13.45
N ILE A 62 -0.38 4.15 -12.29
CA ILE A 62 -1.51 5.06 -12.08
C ILE A 62 -1.03 6.46 -11.71
N MET A 63 -0.19 6.58 -10.68
CA MET A 63 0.16 7.87 -10.07
C MET A 63 1.38 8.54 -10.71
N GLY A 64 2.18 7.80 -11.46
CA GLY A 64 3.46 8.26 -11.94
C GLY A 64 4.54 8.11 -10.88
N VAL A 65 5.61 8.90 -10.99
CA VAL A 65 6.78 8.80 -10.11
C VAL A 65 7.09 10.09 -9.35
N GLU A 66 6.34 11.16 -9.59
CA GLU A 66 6.69 12.50 -9.14
C GLU A 66 6.66 12.67 -7.62
N GLU A 67 5.72 12.01 -6.93
CA GLU A 67 5.59 12.06 -5.47
C GLU A 67 6.79 11.43 -4.74
N TYR A 68 7.53 10.53 -5.40
CA TYR A 68 8.69 9.87 -4.79
C TYR A 68 9.94 10.76 -4.79
N GLY A 69 10.03 11.75 -5.68
CA GLY A 69 11.21 12.62 -5.80
C GLY A 69 11.54 13.38 -4.51
N PRO A 70 10.58 14.13 -3.94
CA PRO A 70 10.76 14.80 -2.65
C PRO A 70 11.10 13.84 -1.50
N ILE A 71 10.53 12.63 -1.49
CA ILE A 71 10.81 11.60 -0.47
C ILE A 71 12.26 11.15 -0.56
N ALA A 72 12.74 10.78 -1.76
CA ALA A 72 14.12 10.34 -1.96
C ALA A 72 15.12 11.42 -1.52
N GLN A 73 14.86 12.68 -1.86
CA GLN A 73 15.72 13.81 -1.50
C GLN A 73 15.72 14.08 0.02
N LYS A 74 14.54 14.11 0.64
CA LYS A 74 14.36 14.43 2.07
C LYS A 74 15.03 13.40 2.97
N TYR A 75 14.84 12.11 2.68
CA TYR A 75 15.37 11.03 3.52
C TYR A 75 16.70 10.46 3.02
N ARG A 76 17.21 10.94 1.88
CA ARG A 76 18.45 10.47 1.24
C ARG A 76 18.42 8.95 1.00
N VAL A 77 17.28 8.45 0.53
CA VAL A 77 17.03 7.04 0.25
C VAL A 77 16.66 6.86 -1.23
N PRO A 78 17.40 6.07 -2.02
CA PRO A 78 17.06 5.79 -3.41
C PRO A 78 15.72 5.03 -3.52
N ILE A 79 14.95 5.37 -4.56
CA ILE A 79 13.67 4.74 -4.86
C ILE A 79 13.70 4.27 -6.31
N VAL A 80 13.58 2.98 -6.55
CA VAL A 80 13.60 2.40 -7.90
C VAL A 80 12.24 1.80 -8.21
N VAL A 81 11.57 2.31 -9.25
CA VAL A 81 10.29 1.74 -9.71
C VAL A 81 10.55 0.47 -10.48
N THR A 82 9.93 -0.63 -10.07
CA THR A 82 10.17 -1.97 -10.65
C THR A 82 8.90 -2.61 -11.18
N GLY A 83 9.07 -3.46 -12.19
CA GLY A 83 8.07 -4.44 -12.59
C GLY A 83 8.03 -5.63 -11.63
N PHE A 84 7.35 -6.70 -12.04
CA PHE A 84 7.12 -7.88 -11.20
C PHE A 84 7.77 -9.15 -11.75
N GLU A 85 8.41 -9.09 -12.92
CA GLU A 85 9.19 -10.21 -13.42
C GLU A 85 10.45 -10.37 -12.58
N PRO A 86 10.97 -11.60 -12.40
CA PRO A 86 12.20 -11.81 -11.63
C PRO A 86 13.36 -10.93 -12.09
N VAL A 87 13.49 -10.71 -13.41
CA VAL A 87 14.53 -9.84 -13.99
C VAL A 87 14.32 -8.36 -13.69
N ASP A 88 13.07 -7.90 -13.54
CA ASP A 88 12.78 -6.52 -13.14
C ASP A 88 13.22 -6.27 -11.70
N ILE A 89 12.91 -7.22 -10.82
CA ILE A 89 13.27 -7.14 -9.41
C ILE A 89 14.80 -7.16 -9.26
N LEU A 90 15.49 -8.08 -9.96
CA LEU A 90 16.95 -8.15 -9.94
C LEU A 90 17.60 -6.86 -10.44
N GLN A 91 17.11 -6.32 -11.56
CA GLN A 91 17.63 -5.05 -12.08
C GLN A 91 17.32 -3.88 -11.14
N GLY A 92 16.13 -3.84 -10.54
CA GLY A 92 15.76 -2.84 -9.55
C GLY A 92 16.67 -2.84 -8.32
N ILE A 93 16.97 -4.03 -7.78
CA ILE A 93 17.94 -4.21 -6.71
C ILE A 93 19.32 -3.69 -7.14
N TYR A 94 19.79 -4.10 -8.32
CA TYR A 94 21.07 -3.64 -8.85
C TYR A 94 21.16 -2.11 -8.93
N LEU A 95 20.15 -1.44 -9.51
CA LEU A 95 20.12 0.01 -9.63
C LEU A 95 20.08 0.70 -8.25
N CYS A 96 19.32 0.14 -7.31
CA CYS A 96 19.23 0.67 -5.94
C CYS A 96 20.58 0.56 -5.22
N VAL A 97 21.24 -0.60 -5.27
CA VAL A 97 22.54 -0.82 -4.65
C VAL A 97 23.60 0.08 -5.28
N ARG A 98 23.61 0.21 -6.61
CA ARG A 98 24.53 1.13 -7.31
C ARG A 98 24.38 2.57 -6.81
N GLN A 99 23.14 3.07 -6.64
CA GLN A 99 22.93 4.40 -6.08
C GLN A 99 23.50 4.54 -4.66
N LEU A 100 23.33 3.51 -3.81
CA LEU A 100 23.90 3.51 -2.46
C LEU A 100 25.43 3.59 -2.47
N GLU A 101 26.09 2.81 -3.31
CA GLU A 101 27.56 2.84 -3.46
C GLU A 101 28.06 4.18 -4.02
N GLU A 102 27.27 4.83 -4.87
CA GLU A 102 27.57 6.15 -5.45
C GLU A 102 27.19 7.33 -4.53
N GLY A 103 26.53 7.07 -3.39
CA GLY A 103 26.00 8.12 -2.52
C GLY A 103 24.85 8.95 -3.13
N ARG A 104 24.15 8.40 -4.13
CA ARG A 104 22.98 9.00 -4.77
C ARG A 104 21.68 8.60 -4.06
N ALA A 105 20.68 9.47 -4.15
CA ALA A 105 19.35 9.25 -3.61
C ALA A 105 18.31 9.84 -4.55
N GLU A 106 18.07 9.15 -5.65
CA GLU A 106 17.21 9.58 -6.76
C GLU A 106 16.12 8.55 -7.04
N VAL A 107 15.10 9.00 -7.78
CA VAL A 107 14.06 8.12 -8.30
C VAL A 107 14.47 7.61 -9.68
N GLU A 108 14.69 6.31 -9.82
CA GLU A 108 14.97 5.67 -11.12
C GLU A 108 13.75 4.83 -11.56
N ASN A 109 13.37 4.91 -12.83
CA ASN A 109 12.25 4.15 -13.39
C ASN A 109 12.74 2.97 -14.22
N GLN A 110 12.94 1.81 -13.57
CA GLN A 110 13.29 0.56 -14.27
C GLN A 110 12.08 0.03 -15.07
N TYR A 111 10.86 0.30 -14.63
CA TYR A 111 9.63 -0.17 -15.27
C TYR A 111 9.08 0.76 -16.36
N ALA A 112 9.96 1.43 -17.11
CA ALA A 112 9.63 2.45 -18.10
C ALA A 112 8.70 1.97 -19.24
N ARG A 113 8.63 0.64 -19.46
CA ARG A 113 7.68 0.04 -20.43
C ARG A 113 6.21 0.19 -20.03
N SER A 114 5.92 0.44 -18.75
CA SER A 114 4.56 0.57 -18.23
C SER A 114 4.34 1.88 -17.46
N VAL A 115 5.38 2.41 -16.83
CA VAL A 115 5.28 3.60 -15.98
C VAL A 115 5.76 4.84 -16.73
N ARG A 116 4.85 5.80 -16.90
CA ARG A 116 5.16 7.16 -17.35
C ARG A 116 5.42 8.06 -16.14
N ARG A 117 6.16 9.15 -16.35
CA ARG A 117 6.51 10.08 -15.27
C ARG A 117 5.27 10.62 -14.57
N GLU A 118 4.30 11.06 -15.37
CA GLU A 118 3.03 11.65 -14.94
C GLU A 118 1.97 10.62 -14.54
N GLY A 119 2.24 9.33 -14.80
CA GLY A 119 1.29 8.24 -14.59
C GLY A 119 0.15 8.24 -15.61
N ASN A 120 -1.02 7.77 -15.18
CA ASN A 120 -2.23 7.77 -15.98
C ASN A 120 -3.10 8.99 -15.62
N LEU A 121 -2.97 10.06 -16.41
CA LEU A 121 -3.69 11.31 -16.17
C LEU A 121 -5.22 11.15 -16.13
N HIS A 122 -5.80 10.22 -16.90
CA HIS A 122 -7.25 9.98 -16.88
C HIS A 122 -7.70 9.33 -15.56
N ALA A 123 -6.93 8.32 -15.11
CA ALA A 123 -7.18 7.65 -13.85
C ALA A 123 -7.02 8.60 -12.66
N ARG A 124 -5.96 9.42 -12.65
CA ARG A 124 -5.70 10.43 -11.61
C ARG A 124 -6.83 11.44 -11.50
N ARG A 125 -7.28 12.03 -12.62
CA ARG A 125 -8.42 12.97 -12.62
C ARG A 125 -9.70 12.34 -12.06
N MET A 126 -9.94 11.06 -12.36
CA MET A 126 -11.10 10.35 -11.83
C MET A 126 -11.00 10.14 -10.31
N ILE A 127 -9.82 9.74 -9.82
CA ILE A 127 -9.54 9.63 -8.38
C ILE A 127 -9.74 10.99 -7.70
N GLU A 128 -9.14 12.06 -8.22
CA GLU A 128 -9.19 13.42 -7.65
C GLU A 128 -10.60 14.00 -7.59
N ARG A 129 -11.46 13.63 -8.54
CA ARG A 129 -12.87 14.05 -8.54
C ARG A 129 -13.69 13.31 -7.49
N VAL A 130 -13.58 11.98 -7.46
CA VAL A 130 -14.44 11.12 -6.64
C VAL A 130 -13.98 11.05 -5.18
N PHE A 131 -12.68 11.14 -4.95
CA PHE A 131 -12.08 10.98 -3.63
C PHE A 131 -11.37 12.24 -3.16
N ARG A 132 -11.31 12.38 -1.83
CA ARG A 132 -10.46 13.33 -1.11
C ARG A 132 -9.46 12.56 -0.24
N VAL A 133 -8.30 13.16 -0.02
CA VAL A 133 -7.28 12.61 0.87
C VAL A 133 -7.64 12.89 2.33
N ILE A 134 -7.61 11.86 3.17
CA ILE A 134 -7.96 11.93 4.60
C ILE A 134 -6.93 11.17 5.46
N PRO A 135 -6.88 11.42 6.78
CA PRO A 135 -6.18 10.54 7.71
C PRO A 135 -6.77 9.12 7.64
N ARG A 136 -5.94 8.11 7.88
CA ARG A 136 -6.42 6.72 7.89
C ARG A 136 -5.66 5.86 8.88
N GLN A 137 -6.39 4.98 9.54
CA GLN A 137 -5.85 3.92 10.38
C GLN A 137 -5.25 2.82 9.51
N TRP A 138 -3.96 2.59 9.66
CA TRP A 138 -3.25 1.46 9.06
C TRP A 138 -3.15 0.34 10.08
N ARG A 139 -3.72 -0.81 9.74
CA ARG A 139 -3.81 -1.97 10.63
C ARG A 139 -2.43 -2.40 11.15
N GLY A 140 -2.23 -2.29 12.46
CA GLY A 140 -0.98 -2.62 13.15
C GLY A 140 0.11 -1.53 13.11
N ILE A 141 -0.09 -0.43 12.39
CA ILE A 141 0.85 0.71 12.34
C ILE A 141 0.27 1.90 13.11
N GLY A 142 -1.05 2.11 13.04
CA GLY A 142 -1.75 3.24 13.64
C GLY A 142 -2.20 4.25 12.58
N GLU A 143 -2.59 5.45 13.03
CA GLU A 143 -3.03 6.49 12.12
C GLU A 143 -1.87 7.11 11.36
N ILE A 144 -1.99 7.19 10.04
CA ILE A 144 -1.05 7.95 9.21
C ILE A 144 -1.79 9.15 8.61
N PRO A 145 -1.33 10.39 8.82
CA PRO A 145 -1.94 11.57 8.23
C PRO A 145 -1.94 11.50 6.70
N ARG A 146 -3.04 11.98 6.09
CA ARG A 146 -3.17 12.10 4.63
C ARG A 146 -2.85 10.80 3.86
N SER A 147 -3.14 9.65 4.45
CA SER A 147 -2.76 8.33 3.91
C SER A 147 -3.93 7.51 3.40
N GLY A 148 -5.15 8.05 3.46
CA GLY A 148 -6.36 7.37 2.98
C GLY A 148 -7.12 8.18 1.94
N LEU A 149 -8.00 7.48 1.24
CA LEU A 149 -9.05 8.09 0.44
C LEU A 149 -10.38 8.00 1.19
N GLY A 150 -11.19 9.06 1.06
CA GLY A 150 -12.60 9.10 1.42
C GLY A 150 -13.39 9.71 0.28
N LEU A 151 -14.71 9.48 0.21
CA LEU A 151 -15.53 10.10 -0.84
C LEU A 151 -15.54 11.63 -0.69
N SER A 152 -15.50 12.33 -1.82
CA SER A 152 -15.67 13.79 -1.84
C SER A 152 -17.12 14.16 -1.53
N GLU A 153 -17.37 15.42 -1.17
CA GLU A 153 -18.73 15.86 -0.87
C GLU A 153 -19.67 15.70 -2.07
N GLU A 154 -19.13 15.82 -3.29
CA GLU A 154 -19.87 15.58 -4.53
C GLU A 154 -20.53 14.18 -4.51
N PHE A 155 -19.88 13.17 -3.93
CA PHE A 155 -20.34 11.77 -3.93
C PHE A 155 -20.74 11.26 -2.54
N SER A 156 -21.00 12.15 -1.58
CA SER A 156 -21.25 11.78 -0.18
C SER A 156 -22.51 10.93 0.03
N GLU A 157 -23.46 10.94 -0.92
CA GLU A 157 -24.66 10.08 -0.89
C GLU A 157 -24.34 8.57 -1.02
N PHE A 158 -23.16 8.24 -1.56
CA PHE A 158 -22.70 6.86 -1.73
C PHE A 158 -21.86 6.37 -0.55
N ASP A 159 -21.52 7.24 0.40
CA ASP A 159 -20.68 6.88 1.54
C ASP A 159 -21.41 5.94 2.49
N ALA A 160 -20.91 4.71 2.58
CA ALA A 160 -21.47 3.70 3.45
C ALA A 160 -21.26 4.02 4.93
N GLU A 161 -20.14 4.66 5.31
CA GLU A 161 -19.86 5.00 6.72
C GLU A 161 -20.93 5.97 7.22
N ARG A 162 -21.19 7.02 6.45
CA ARG A 162 -22.25 8.02 6.73
C ARG A 162 -23.64 7.42 6.66
N ARG A 163 -23.95 6.64 5.62
CA ARG A 163 -25.30 6.10 5.38
C ARG A 163 -25.74 5.14 6.47
N PHE A 164 -24.81 4.36 7.01
CA PHE A 164 -25.09 3.32 8.00
C PHE A 164 -24.64 3.69 9.43
N GLY A 165 -24.03 4.86 9.62
CA GLY A 165 -23.61 5.35 10.95
C GLY A 165 -22.54 4.48 11.59
N VAL A 166 -21.55 4.02 10.82
CA VAL A 166 -20.49 3.10 11.28
C VAL A 166 -19.12 3.77 11.43
N GLU A 167 -19.07 5.10 11.39
CA GLU A 167 -17.84 5.91 11.45
C GLU A 167 -17.04 5.70 12.75
N ASP A 168 -17.73 5.39 13.86
CA ASP A 168 -17.12 5.24 15.19
C ASP A 168 -16.71 3.79 15.54
N LEU A 169 -16.88 2.83 14.61
CA LEU A 169 -16.50 1.45 14.88
C LEU A 169 -14.98 1.31 15.04
N ARG A 170 -14.57 0.79 16.19
CA ARG A 170 -13.17 0.48 16.48
C ARG A 170 -12.97 -1.03 16.48
N VAL A 171 -11.91 -1.48 15.83
CA VAL A 171 -11.49 -2.88 15.81
C VAL A 171 -10.14 -2.97 16.49
N GLU A 172 -10.05 -3.85 17.48
CA GLU A 172 -8.78 -4.16 18.13
C GLU A 172 -8.07 -5.30 17.41
N GLU A 173 -6.77 -5.15 17.22
CA GLU A 173 -5.93 -6.21 16.67
C GLU A 173 -5.63 -7.26 17.72
N ASN A 174 -5.44 -8.50 17.28
CA ASN A 174 -4.98 -9.54 18.19
C ASN A 174 -3.60 -9.15 18.76
N PRO A 175 -3.42 -9.07 20.08
CA PRO A 175 -2.20 -8.57 20.69
C PRO A 175 -0.98 -9.47 20.44
N GLU A 176 -1.19 -10.74 20.08
CA GLU A 176 -0.12 -11.66 19.69
C GLU A 176 0.41 -11.39 18.26
N CYS A 177 -0.33 -10.63 17.45
CA CYS A 177 -0.02 -10.43 16.04
C CYS A 177 1.05 -9.36 15.84
N LEU A 178 2.21 -9.75 15.30
CA LEU A 178 3.30 -8.83 14.97
C LEU A 178 3.19 -8.22 13.55
N SER A 179 2.01 -8.25 12.90
CA SER A 179 1.84 -7.79 11.52
C SER A 179 2.28 -6.34 11.31
N GLY A 180 2.06 -5.48 12.30
CA GLY A 180 2.50 -4.08 12.27
C GLY A 180 4.00 -3.92 12.14
N LEU A 181 4.77 -4.69 12.91
CA LEU A 181 6.24 -4.68 12.86
C LEU A 181 6.77 -5.31 11.57
N ILE A 182 6.04 -6.30 11.02
CA ILE A 182 6.37 -6.95 9.76
C ILE A 182 6.15 -6.01 8.57
N LEU A 183 5.03 -5.28 8.55
CA LEU A 183 4.73 -4.28 7.51
C LEU A 183 5.75 -3.12 7.49
N GLN A 184 6.30 -2.77 8.66
CA GLN A 184 7.36 -1.76 8.78
C GLN A 184 8.77 -2.30 8.45
N GLY A 185 8.92 -3.60 8.15
CA GLY A 185 10.22 -4.21 7.89
C GLY A 185 11.11 -4.37 9.12
N ILE A 186 10.57 -4.20 10.34
CA ILE A 186 11.30 -4.34 11.60
C ILE A 186 11.54 -5.81 11.93
N LYS A 187 10.53 -6.66 11.67
CA LYS A 187 10.57 -8.11 11.88
C LYS A 187 10.18 -8.88 10.61
N LYS A 188 10.68 -10.09 10.47
CA LYS A 188 10.22 -11.05 9.45
C LYS A 188 9.06 -11.91 9.97
N PRO A 189 8.20 -12.46 9.11
CA PRO A 189 7.13 -13.37 9.53
C PRO A 189 7.61 -14.53 10.41
N ALA A 190 8.78 -15.11 10.12
CA ALA A 190 9.36 -16.19 10.91
C ALA A 190 9.75 -15.79 12.35
N GLU A 191 9.86 -14.50 12.65
CA GLU A 191 10.12 -13.99 14.01
C GLU A 191 8.82 -13.82 14.82
N CYS A 192 7.65 -14.05 14.22
CA CYS A 192 6.37 -14.00 14.92
C CYS A 192 6.07 -15.36 15.56
N PRO A 193 5.86 -15.44 16.89
CA PRO A 193 5.67 -16.72 17.58
C PRO A 193 4.39 -17.47 17.17
N ALA A 194 3.40 -16.75 16.66
CA ALA A 194 2.17 -17.35 16.16
C ALA A 194 2.27 -17.82 14.70
N PHE A 195 3.28 -17.39 13.95
CA PHE A 195 3.38 -17.65 12.51
C PHE A 195 3.54 -19.14 12.21
N GLY A 196 2.67 -19.68 11.36
CA GLY A 196 2.70 -21.07 10.93
C GLY A 196 2.22 -22.08 11.98
N THR A 197 1.84 -21.62 13.18
CA THR A 197 1.28 -22.44 14.26
C THR A 197 -0.19 -22.05 14.48
N ARG A 198 -0.46 -21.09 15.37
CA ARG A 198 -1.80 -20.54 15.63
C ARG A 198 -2.28 -19.61 14.52
N CYS A 199 -1.36 -18.98 13.80
CA CYS A 199 -1.65 -18.11 12.66
C CYS A 199 -1.30 -18.84 11.36
N THR A 200 -2.34 -19.26 10.63
CA THR A 200 -2.26 -19.95 9.33
C THR A 200 -3.22 -19.29 8.34
N PRO A 201 -3.15 -19.57 7.02
CA PRO A 201 -4.14 -19.08 6.07
C PRO A 201 -5.57 -19.49 6.44
N GLU A 202 -5.77 -20.68 7.01
CA GLU A 202 -7.06 -21.18 7.47
C GLU A 202 -7.52 -20.54 8.77
N HIS A 203 -6.57 -20.19 9.66
CA HIS A 203 -6.83 -19.53 10.94
C HIS A 203 -5.93 -18.28 11.10
N PRO A 204 -6.22 -17.19 10.39
CA PRO A 204 -5.34 -16.03 10.37
C PRO A 204 -5.58 -15.13 11.58
N LEU A 205 -4.49 -14.74 12.27
CA LEU A 205 -4.56 -13.78 13.38
C LEU A 205 -4.46 -12.32 12.94
N GLY A 206 -3.97 -12.04 11.73
CA GLY A 206 -3.76 -10.67 11.24
C GLY A 206 -3.82 -10.55 9.73
N ALA A 207 -4.02 -9.31 9.25
CA ALA A 207 -4.29 -9.03 7.83
C ALA A 207 -3.19 -9.52 6.87
N THR A 208 -1.93 -9.57 7.30
CA THR A 208 -0.81 -10.06 6.49
C THR A 208 -0.82 -11.58 6.26
N MET A 209 -1.63 -12.34 7.00
CA MET A 209 -1.91 -13.77 6.75
C MET A 209 -3.22 -13.98 5.98
N VAL A 210 -4.20 -13.08 6.12
CA VAL A 210 -5.49 -13.14 5.39
C VAL A 210 -5.29 -12.86 3.90
N SER A 211 -4.54 -11.80 3.58
CA SER A 211 -4.35 -11.38 2.19
C SER A 211 -3.38 -12.31 1.47
N THR A 212 -3.72 -12.70 0.24
CA THR A 212 -2.81 -13.43 -0.66
C THR A 212 -1.60 -12.60 -1.07
N GLU A 213 -1.68 -11.27 -0.96
CA GLU A 213 -0.58 -10.33 -1.16
C GLU A 213 0.19 -10.04 0.15
N GLY A 214 -0.29 -10.57 1.28
CA GLY A 214 0.28 -10.33 2.58
C GLY A 214 1.64 -11.03 2.76
N ALA A 215 2.59 -10.34 3.38
CA ALA A 215 3.93 -10.86 3.62
C ALA A 215 3.94 -12.19 4.39
N CYS A 216 3.08 -12.35 5.39
CA CYS A 216 2.99 -13.61 6.14
C CYS A 216 2.43 -14.73 5.27
N ALA A 217 1.35 -14.50 4.53
CA ALA A 217 0.79 -15.49 3.62
C ALA A 217 1.81 -15.94 2.55
N ALA A 218 2.57 -15.00 1.99
CA ALA A 218 3.63 -15.29 1.03
C ALA A 218 4.76 -16.14 1.65
N TYR A 219 5.26 -15.76 2.82
CA TYR A 219 6.25 -16.56 3.55
C TYR A 219 5.72 -17.95 3.88
N TYR A 220 4.46 -18.06 4.29
CA TYR A 220 3.84 -19.34 4.62
C TYR A 220 3.77 -20.23 3.37
N ARG A 221 3.31 -19.69 2.23
CA ARG A 221 3.15 -20.44 0.98
C ARG A 221 4.48 -20.94 0.42
N TYR A 222 5.52 -20.11 0.45
CA TYR A 222 6.81 -20.41 -0.16
C TYR A 222 7.86 -20.88 0.83
N ARG A 223 7.48 -21.18 2.09
CA ARG A 223 8.39 -21.86 3.00
C ARG A 223 8.79 -23.19 2.37
N GLY A 224 10.07 -23.38 2.10
CA GLY A 224 10.56 -24.69 1.69
C GLY A 224 10.17 -25.71 2.76
N ARG A 225 9.80 -26.93 2.37
CA ARG A 225 9.56 -28.06 3.31
C ARG A 225 10.78 -28.39 4.21
N ALA A 226 11.90 -27.69 4.06
CA ALA A 226 13.15 -27.87 4.78
C ALA A 226 13.27 -26.89 5.96
N ALA A 227 12.38 -27.01 6.95
CA ALA A 227 12.59 -26.48 8.30
C ALA A 227 11.51 -27.05 9.23
N CYS A 228 11.41 -28.37 9.29
CA CYS A 228 10.81 -29.06 10.42
C CYS A 228 12.00 -29.68 11.17
N PRO A 229 12.37 -29.22 12.37
CA PRO A 229 13.19 -30.04 13.25
C PRO A 229 12.45 -31.34 13.61
#